data_AF-B1J169-F1
#
_entry.id   AF-B1J169-F1
#
_cell.length_a   1.000
_cell.length_b   1.000
_cell.length_c   1.000
_cell.angle_alpha   90.00
_cell.angle_beta   90.00
_cell.angle_gamma   90.00
#
_symmetry.space_group_name_H-M   'P 1'
#
loop_
_entity.id
_entity.type
_entity.pdbx_description
1 polymer ?
#
loop_
_entity_poly.entity_id
_entity_poly.type
_entity_poly.pdbx_seq_one_letter_code
_entity_poly.pdbx_strand_id
1 'polypeptide(L)'
;MGRSKYRKIRYQPFLGSGGILLPPNQAMQAGHFIKSENGRFILRLRNDGNLVLEDGGTVVWVADESQPHSSTFRLRTRESLQFVVSNSGFLYDPVRLRIWSAQSTETLDRSYWENNYLALTDTGNILIFDGRNGEVRWARYGYVPGRLPRRTKIYPQVYPPIPRPLIKIPHDYP
;
A
#
# COMPACT_ATOMS: atom_id res chain seq x y z
N MET A 1 27.66 -6.52 -16.31
CA MET A 1 26.90 -6.80 -15.07
C MET A 1 25.92 -5.65 -14.81
N GLY A 2 24.67 -5.77 -15.26
CA GLY A 2 23.66 -4.72 -15.06
C GLY A 2 23.18 -4.72 -13.60
N ARG A 3 23.40 -3.62 -12.88
CA ARG A 3 22.79 -3.41 -11.55
C ARG A 3 21.27 -3.50 -11.71
N SER A 4 20.63 -4.38 -10.93
CA SER A 4 19.17 -4.42 -10.82
C SER A 4 18.66 -3.00 -10.57
N LYS A 5 17.80 -2.48 -11.46
CA LYS A 5 17.19 -1.14 -11.34
C LYS A 5 16.27 -1.02 -10.12
N TYR A 6 16.04 -2.12 -9.40
CA TYR A 6 15.18 -2.19 -8.23
C TYR A 6 16.04 -2.44 -6.99
N ARG A 7 16.27 -1.38 -6.21
CA ARG A 7 16.83 -1.49 -4.87
C ARG A 7 15.80 -2.21 -4.02
N LYS A 8 16.09 -3.44 -3.58
CA LYS A 8 15.25 -4.12 -2.58
C LYS A 8 15.17 -3.21 -1.36
N ILE A 9 13.97 -2.72 -1.04
CA ILE A 9 13.75 -1.91 0.16
C ILE A 9 14.01 -2.83 1.35
N ARG A 10 14.92 -2.42 2.23
CA ARG A 10 15.14 -3.07 3.51
C ARG A 10 14.46 -2.23 4.57
N TYR A 11 13.45 -2.80 5.22
CA TYR A 11 12.79 -2.16 6.35
C TYR A 11 13.70 -2.21 7.57
N GLN A 12 13.72 -1.13 8.34
CA GLN A 12 14.42 -1.09 9.61
C GLN A 12 13.54 -1.75 10.69
N PRO A 13 14.11 -2.38 11.73
CA PRO A 13 13.31 -2.86 12.85
C PRO A 13 12.53 -1.71 13.51
N PHE A 14 11.25 -1.92 13.79
CA PHE A 14 10.47 -0.97 14.58
C PHE A 14 10.88 -1.06 16.06
N LEU A 15 11.47 0.02 16.58
CA LEU A 15 11.93 0.11 17.98
C LEU A 15 10.92 0.82 18.90
N GLY A 16 9.87 1.41 18.35
CA GLY A 16 8.89 2.23 19.08
C GLY A 16 7.69 1.48 19.64
N SER A 17 7.81 0.16 19.92
CA SER A 17 6.66 -0.61 20.41
C SER A 17 6.11 -0.03 21.71
N GLY A 18 4.79 0.12 21.79
CA GLY A 18 4.10 0.83 22.88
C GLY A 18 3.99 2.35 22.69
N GLY A 19 4.59 2.91 21.64
CA GLY A 19 4.42 4.30 21.22
C GLY A 19 3.08 4.54 20.51
N ILE A 20 2.89 5.78 20.04
CA ILE A 20 1.66 6.22 19.37
C ILE A 20 1.74 6.22 17.84
N LEU A 21 2.93 5.99 17.29
CA LEU A 21 3.20 6.04 15.84
C LEU A 21 4.01 4.84 15.39
N LEU A 22 3.71 4.38 14.17
CA LEU A 22 4.58 3.52 13.37
C LEU A 22 5.22 4.37 12.25
N PRO A 23 6.54 4.62 12.30
CA PRO A 23 7.24 5.38 11.27
C PRO A 23 7.29 4.69 9.90
N PRO A 24 7.48 5.45 8.81
CA PRO A 24 7.67 4.89 7.48
C PRO A 24 8.88 3.95 7.44
N ASN A 25 8.76 2.89 6.66
CA ASN A 25 9.79 1.89 6.40
C ASN A 25 10.36 1.19 7.64
N GLN A 26 9.63 1.23 8.77
CA GLN A 26 9.92 0.45 9.97
C GLN A 26 8.99 -0.76 10.06
N ALA A 27 9.57 -1.91 10.42
CA ALA A 27 8.90 -3.21 10.50
C ALA A 27 8.43 -3.50 11.92
N MET A 28 7.12 -3.35 12.14
CA MET A 28 6.43 -3.88 13.30
C MET A 28 6.46 -5.42 13.21
N GLN A 29 7.11 -6.06 14.18
CA GLN A 29 7.23 -7.50 14.25
C GLN A 29 6.13 -8.09 15.14
N ALA A 30 5.99 -9.41 15.10
CA ALA A 30 5.05 -10.11 15.98
C ALA A 30 5.32 -9.79 17.45
N GLY A 31 4.27 -9.48 18.21
CA GLY A 31 4.33 -8.99 19.58
C GLY A 31 4.38 -7.46 19.71
N HIS A 32 4.89 -6.75 18.70
CA HIS A 32 4.94 -5.28 18.72
C HIS A 32 3.55 -4.67 18.54
N PHE A 33 3.40 -3.46 19.07
CA PHE A 33 2.15 -2.72 19.01
C PHE A 33 2.37 -1.21 19.06
N ILE A 34 1.35 -0.45 18.68
CA ILE A 34 1.19 0.98 19.00
C ILE A 34 -0.14 1.20 19.69
N LYS A 35 -0.33 2.36 20.30
CA LYS A 35 -1.57 2.72 21.03
C LYS A 35 -2.12 4.08 20.60
N SER A 36 -3.40 4.33 20.86
CA SER A 36 -3.97 5.68 20.79
C SER A 36 -3.38 6.59 21.87
N GLU A 37 -3.54 7.90 21.75
CA GLU A 37 -2.99 8.87 22.71
C GLU A 37 -3.55 8.64 24.13
N ASN A 38 -4.86 8.36 24.23
CA ASN A 38 -5.49 7.99 25.49
C ASN A 38 -5.17 6.55 25.97
N GLY A 39 -4.42 5.76 25.18
CA GLY A 39 -4.01 4.40 25.51
C GLY A 39 -5.12 3.33 25.48
N ARG A 40 -6.36 3.69 25.16
CA ARG A 40 -7.51 2.77 25.12
C ARG A 40 -7.42 1.77 23.97
N PHE A 41 -7.03 2.24 22.79
CA PHE A 41 -6.93 1.42 21.59
C PHE A 41 -5.49 0.96 21.37
N ILE A 42 -5.31 -0.30 21.01
CA ILE A 42 -4.00 -0.88 20.71
C ILE A 42 -4.05 -1.58 19.36
N LEU A 43 -3.11 -1.26 18.47
CA LEU A 43 -2.91 -1.97 17.20
C LEU A 43 -1.70 -2.86 17.36
N ARG A 44 -1.92 -4.17 17.31
CA ARG A 44 -0.90 -5.19 17.61
C ARG A 44 -0.76 -6.17 16.46
N LEU A 45 0.48 -6.49 16.10
CA LEU A 45 0.76 -7.65 15.27
C LEU A 45 0.93 -8.87 16.17
N ARG A 46 0.00 -9.83 16.12
CA ARG A 46 0.04 -11.04 16.93
C ARG A 46 0.93 -12.12 16.30
N ASN A 47 1.38 -13.06 17.12
CA ASN A 47 2.22 -14.20 16.69
C ASN A 47 1.50 -15.18 15.74
N ASP A 48 0.17 -15.12 15.67
CA ASP A 48 -0.68 -15.89 14.75
C ASP A 48 -0.77 -15.29 13.33
N GLY A 49 -0.08 -14.18 13.09
CA GLY A 49 -0.05 -13.47 11.82
C GLY A 49 -1.18 -12.45 11.63
N ASN A 50 -2.04 -12.25 12.62
CA ASN A 50 -3.11 -11.26 12.55
C ASN A 50 -2.64 -9.90 13.06
N LEU A 51 -2.87 -8.85 12.27
CA LEU A 51 -2.81 -7.47 12.74
C LEU A 51 -4.20 -7.11 13.29
N VAL A 52 -4.28 -6.79 14.58
CA VAL A 52 -5.55 -6.63 15.29
C VAL A 52 -5.63 -5.26 15.97
N LEU A 53 -6.85 -4.69 16.02
CA LEU A 53 -7.16 -3.57 16.89
C LEU A 53 -7.86 -4.10 18.14
N GLU A 54 -7.36 -3.71 19.30
CA GLU A 54 -7.90 -4.00 20.60
C GLU A 54 -8.52 -2.73 21.20
N ASP A 55 -9.70 -2.83 21.82
CA ASP A 55 -10.31 -1.82 22.68
C ASP A 55 -10.38 -2.38 24.11
N GLY A 56 -9.60 -1.82 25.02
CA GLY A 56 -9.54 -2.32 26.40
C GLY A 56 -9.17 -3.81 26.52
N GLY A 57 -8.36 -4.31 25.58
CA GLY A 57 -7.94 -5.72 25.49
C GLY A 57 -8.88 -6.65 24.72
N THR A 58 -10.04 -6.17 24.26
CA THR A 58 -10.95 -6.94 23.40
C THR A 58 -10.64 -6.66 21.94
N VAL A 59 -10.46 -7.70 21.12
CA VAL A 59 -10.25 -7.55 19.68
C VAL A 59 -11.54 -7.05 19.02
N VAL A 60 -11.49 -5.87 18.40
CA VAL A 60 -12.63 -5.22 17.72
C VAL A 60 -12.43 -5.11 16.20
N TRP A 61 -11.26 -5.48 15.69
CA TRP A 61 -10.96 -5.49 14.26
C TRP A 61 -9.74 -6.35 13.93
N VAL A 62 -9.71 -6.89 12.72
CA VAL A 62 -8.60 -7.64 12.14
C VAL A 62 -8.32 -7.13 10.73
N ALA A 63 -7.04 -7.05 10.36
CA ALA A 63 -6.63 -6.75 8.99
C ALA A 63 -6.89 -7.95 8.07
N ASP A 64 -8.03 -7.93 7.38
CA ASP A 64 -8.42 -8.94 6.41
C ASP A 64 -9.08 -8.32 5.16
N GLU A 65 -9.53 -9.18 4.26
CA GLU A 65 -10.13 -8.79 2.98
C GLU A 65 -11.50 -8.12 3.11
N SER A 66 -12.16 -8.19 4.27
CA SER A 66 -13.42 -7.49 4.51
C SER A 66 -13.22 -5.99 4.69
N GLN A 67 -11.99 -5.56 5.04
CA GLN A 67 -11.67 -4.15 5.25
C GLN A 67 -11.81 -3.36 3.93
N PRO A 68 -12.69 -2.33 3.88
CA PRO A 68 -12.77 -1.44 2.74
C PRO A 68 -11.44 -0.78 2.39
N HIS A 69 -11.22 -0.55 1.09
CA HIS A 69 -10.00 0.06 0.57
C HIS A 69 -8.72 -0.69 0.97
N SER A 70 -8.81 -2.02 1.06
CA SER A 70 -7.67 -2.91 1.23
C SER A 70 -7.55 -3.86 0.03
N SER A 71 -6.43 -4.57 -0.05
CA SER A 71 -6.28 -5.66 -1.02
C SER A 71 -5.36 -6.74 -0.48
N THR A 72 -5.68 -7.99 -0.82
CA THR A 72 -4.87 -9.14 -0.46
C THR A 72 -4.22 -9.72 -1.71
N PHE A 73 -2.91 -9.95 -1.64
CA PHE A 73 -2.11 -10.52 -2.71
C PHE A 73 -1.41 -11.78 -2.23
N ARG A 74 -0.98 -12.64 -3.15
CA ARG A 74 -0.15 -13.80 -2.80
C ARG A 74 1.28 -13.36 -2.47
N LEU A 75 1.79 -13.75 -1.31
CA LEU A 75 3.20 -13.58 -0.96
C LEU A 75 4.04 -14.58 -1.76
N ARG A 76 4.90 -14.06 -2.65
CA ARG A 76 5.78 -14.86 -3.52
C ARG A 76 7.24 -14.87 -3.07
N THR A 77 7.55 -14.13 -2.02
CA THR A 77 8.90 -13.95 -1.48
C THR A 77 9.01 -14.53 -0.08
N ARG A 78 10.23 -14.90 0.33
CA ARG A 78 10.52 -15.33 1.70
C ARG A 78 10.74 -14.12 2.62
N GLU A 79 9.66 -13.41 2.92
CA GLU A 79 9.64 -12.34 3.93
C GLU A 79 9.14 -12.89 5.27
N SER A 80 9.63 -12.36 6.39
CA SER A 80 9.15 -12.71 7.73
C SER A 80 7.80 -12.07 8.02
N LEU A 81 7.12 -12.54 9.07
CA LEU A 81 5.91 -11.91 9.58
C LEU A 81 6.23 -10.48 10.05
N GLN A 82 5.66 -9.48 9.38
CA GLN A 82 5.87 -8.07 9.71
C GLN A 82 4.77 -7.20 9.13
N PHE A 83 4.52 -6.06 9.77
CA PHE A 83 3.71 -4.98 9.25
C PHE A 83 4.55 -3.72 9.06
N VAL A 84 4.40 -3.05 7.92
CA VAL A 84 5.19 -1.86 7.54
C VAL A 84 4.30 -0.81 6.90
N VAL A 85 4.73 0.45 6.97
CA VAL A 85 4.16 1.56 6.19
C VAL A 85 5.19 2.00 5.16
N SER A 86 4.89 1.84 3.88
CA SER A 86 5.74 2.28 2.77
C SER A 86 4.83 2.91 1.71
N ASN A 87 4.49 4.19 1.92
CA ASN A 87 3.32 4.87 1.35
C ASN A 87 1.96 4.26 1.77
N SER A 88 1.77 2.97 1.52
CA SER A 88 0.64 2.16 1.98
C SER A 88 1.04 1.26 3.14
N GLY A 89 0.06 0.74 3.89
CA GLY A 89 0.30 -0.28 4.90
C GLY A 89 0.43 -1.66 4.24
N PHE A 90 1.37 -2.49 4.70
CA PHE A 90 1.56 -3.85 4.21
C PHE A 90 1.80 -4.81 5.36
N LEU A 91 0.94 -5.82 5.47
CA LEU A 91 1.11 -6.97 6.35
C LEU A 91 1.62 -8.14 5.53
N TYR A 92 2.86 -8.56 5.78
CA TYR A 92 3.44 -9.77 5.22
C TYR A 92 3.10 -10.94 6.15
N ASP A 93 2.30 -11.88 5.67
CA ASP A 93 1.87 -13.06 6.42
C ASP A 93 2.37 -14.33 5.69
N PRO A 94 3.57 -14.82 6.06
CA PRO A 94 4.14 -16.02 5.45
C PRO A 94 3.39 -17.30 5.83
N VAL A 95 2.65 -17.31 6.93
CA VAL A 95 1.88 -18.48 7.37
C VAL A 95 0.73 -18.75 6.39
N ARG A 96 0.05 -17.68 5.95
CA ARG A 96 -1.06 -17.78 4.96
C ARG A 96 -0.62 -17.49 3.52
N LEU A 97 0.68 -17.31 3.29
CA LEU A 97 1.25 -16.93 1.99
C LEU A 97 0.55 -15.71 1.37
N ARG A 98 0.24 -14.69 2.18
CA ARG A 98 -0.46 -13.48 1.75
C ARG A 98 0.27 -12.20 2.12
N ILE A 99 -0.01 -11.17 1.34
CA ILE A 99 0.27 -9.77 1.68
C ILE A 99 -1.08 -9.08 1.76
N TRP A 100 -1.44 -8.57 2.91
CA TRP A 100 -2.59 -7.65 3.03
C TRP A 100 -2.08 -6.22 2.94
N SER A 101 -2.79 -5.35 2.22
CA SER A 101 -2.40 -3.97 2.01
C SER A 101 -3.54 -2.99 2.30
N ALA A 102 -3.26 -1.99 3.14
CA ALA A 102 -4.09 -0.81 3.32
C ALA A 102 -3.79 0.18 2.19
N GLN A 103 -4.68 0.28 1.20
CA GLN A 103 -4.38 0.97 -0.06
C GLN A 103 -4.53 2.49 0.06
N SER A 104 -3.43 3.16 0.41
CA SER A 104 -3.34 4.61 0.42
C SER A 104 -3.72 5.25 -0.92
N THR A 105 -4.04 6.54 -0.87
CA THR A 105 -4.35 7.36 -2.03
C THR A 105 -3.20 7.27 -3.04
N GLU A 106 -3.52 6.89 -4.27
CA GLU A 106 -2.53 6.69 -5.32
C GLU A 106 -1.82 8.00 -5.62
N THR A 107 -0.53 7.90 -5.90
CA THR A 107 0.34 9.06 -6.09
C THR A 107 1.56 8.69 -6.91
N LEU A 108 2.06 9.66 -7.67
CA LEU A 108 3.34 9.59 -8.35
C LEU A 108 4.48 10.20 -7.53
N ASP A 109 4.13 10.97 -6.49
CA ASP A 109 5.10 11.59 -5.60
C ASP A 109 5.72 10.53 -4.70
N ARG A 110 7.04 10.35 -4.84
CA ARG A 110 7.79 9.33 -4.10
C ARG A 110 8.07 9.73 -2.66
N SER A 111 7.89 11.00 -2.29
CA SER A 111 8.15 11.45 -0.93
C SER A 111 7.24 10.78 0.10
N TYR A 112 6.03 10.35 -0.28
CA TYR A 112 5.12 9.60 0.60
C TYR A 112 5.68 8.25 1.10
N TRP A 113 6.65 7.65 0.41
CA TRP A 113 7.29 6.41 0.88
C TRP A 113 8.15 6.62 2.12
N GLU A 114 8.64 7.84 2.35
CA GLU A 114 9.52 8.18 3.49
C GLU A 114 8.83 9.08 4.52
N ASN A 115 7.59 9.50 4.26
CA ASN A 115 6.89 10.47 5.11
C ASN A 115 5.52 9.99 5.61
N ASN A 116 5.01 8.84 5.14
CA ASN A 116 3.74 8.32 5.67
C ASN A 116 3.95 7.56 6.98
N TYR A 117 3.27 8.02 8.02
CA TYR A 117 3.20 7.38 9.34
C TYR A 117 1.87 6.66 9.48
N LEU A 118 1.80 5.73 10.44
CA LEU A 118 0.54 5.19 10.90
C LEU A 118 0.29 5.54 12.37
N ALA A 119 -0.94 5.95 12.69
CA ALA A 119 -1.39 6.30 14.03
C ALA A 119 -2.75 5.68 14.35
N LEU A 120 -3.03 5.59 15.65
CA LEU A 120 -4.36 5.34 16.17
C LEU A 120 -4.98 6.62 16.70
N THR A 121 -6.25 6.82 16.36
CA THR A 121 -7.07 7.87 16.98
C THR A 121 -7.72 7.36 18.25
N ASP A 122 -8.09 8.28 19.14
CA ASP A 122 -8.82 7.99 20.37
C ASP A 122 -10.25 7.45 20.15
N THR A 123 -10.72 7.41 18.91
CA THR A 123 -12.00 6.81 18.49
C THR A 123 -11.83 5.43 17.84
N GLY A 124 -10.62 4.86 17.85
CA GLY A 124 -10.35 3.54 17.29
C GLY A 124 -10.26 3.51 15.75
N ASN A 125 -10.07 4.66 15.11
CA ASN A 125 -9.66 4.71 13.70
C ASN A 125 -8.15 4.48 13.56
N ILE A 126 -7.74 3.85 12.46
CA ILE A 126 -6.36 3.64 12.07
C ILE A 126 -6.08 4.53 10.89
N LEU A 127 -5.12 5.44 11.00
CA LEU A 127 -4.79 6.41 9.95
C LEU A 127 -3.42 6.12 9.38
N ILE A 128 -3.29 6.16 8.06
CA ILE A 128 -2.00 6.42 7.39
C ILE A 128 -2.05 7.85 6.90
N PHE A 129 -1.08 8.67 7.30
CA PHE A 129 -1.05 10.10 6.99
C PHE A 129 0.37 10.57 6.69
N ASP A 130 0.49 11.65 5.92
CA ASP A 130 1.77 12.29 5.64
C ASP A 130 2.21 13.12 6.86
N GLY A 131 3.32 12.73 7.46
CA GLY A 131 3.87 13.37 8.66
C GLY A 131 4.37 14.80 8.45
N ARG A 132 4.46 15.28 7.20
CA ARG A 132 4.88 16.66 6.90
C ARG A 132 3.77 17.67 7.07
N ASN A 133 2.53 17.29 6.75
CA ASN A 133 1.38 18.20 6.68
C ASN A 133 0.11 17.67 7.36
N GLY A 134 0.12 16.42 7.86
CA GLY A 134 -1.04 15.79 8.50
C GLY A 134 -2.09 15.24 7.52
N GLU A 135 -1.82 15.24 6.20
CA GLU A 135 -2.78 14.78 5.20
C GLU A 135 -3.05 13.28 5.34
N VAL A 136 -4.31 12.91 5.59
CA VAL A 136 -4.71 11.50 5.64
C VAL A 136 -4.66 10.91 4.23
N ARG A 137 -3.99 9.77 4.11
CA ARG A 137 -3.81 9.03 2.85
C ARG A 137 -4.61 7.73 2.80
N TRP A 138 -4.95 7.17 3.96
CA TRP A 138 -5.85 6.04 4.16
C TRP A 138 -6.43 6.07 5.58
N ALA A 139 -7.67 5.58 5.76
CA ALA A 139 -8.22 5.30 7.08
C ALA A 139 -9.03 4.00 7.09
N ARG A 140 -9.09 3.34 8.25
CA ARG A 140 -9.91 2.13 8.46
C ARG A 140 -11.39 2.39 8.16
N TYR A 141 -11.90 3.57 8.52
CA TYR A 141 -13.26 3.99 8.17
C TYR A 141 -13.32 5.50 7.93
N GLY A 142 -14.36 5.93 7.22
CA GLY A 142 -14.62 7.35 6.96
C GLY A 142 -13.67 8.02 5.95
N TYR A 143 -12.91 7.24 5.18
CA TYR A 143 -11.98 7.76 4.17
C TYR A 143 -12.04 6.92 2.89
N VAL A 144 -12.10 7.60 1.74
CA VAL A 144 -12.07 6.99 0.41
C VAL A 144 -10.79 7.43 -0.30
N PRO A 145 -9.80 6.54 -0.48
CA PRO A 145 -8.56 6.89 -1.16
C PRO A 145 -8.74 7.29 -2.62
N GLY A 146 -8.11 8.39 -3.00
CA GLY A 146 -8.05 8.82 -4.41
C GLY A 146 -7.27 7.81 -5.26
N ARG A 147 -7.68 7.69 -6.53
CA ARG A 147 -7.06 6.81 -7.53
C ARG A 147 -6.61 7.65 -8.72
N LEU A 148 -5.42 7.37 -9.24
CA LEU A 148 -4.94 8.04 -10.44
C LEU A 148 -5.81 7.59 -11.63
N PRO A 149 -6.09 8.50 -12.58
CA PRO A 149 -6.80 8.12 -13.77
C PRO A 149 -6.00 7.04 -14.51
N ARG A 150 -6.69 6.03 -15.04
CA ARG A 150 -6.05 5.07 -15.93
C ARG A 150 -5.45 5.85 -17.10
N ARG A 151 -4.14 5.68 -17.31
CA ARG A 151 -3.45 6.29 -18.45
C ARG A 151 -4.07 5.73 -19.73
N THR A 152 -4.90 6.53 -20.40
CA THR A 152 -5.48 6.15 -21.69
C THR A 152 -4.34 5.92 -22.68
N LYS A 153 -4.22 4.70 -23.21
CA LYS A 153 -3.30 4.43 -24.32
C LYS A 153 -3.85 5.15 -25.55
N ILE A 154 -3.32 6.33 -25.84
CA ILE A 154 -3.52 6.96 -27.14
C ILE A 154 -2.65 6.18 -28.12
N TYR A 155 -3.27 5.33 -28.92
CA TYR A 155 -2.62 4.78 -30.10
C TYR A 155 -2.73 5.85 -31.18
N PRO A 156 -1.64 6.55 -31.55
CA PRO A 156 -1.70 7.36 -32.76
C PRO A 156 -2.02 6.40 -33.91
N GLN A 157 -3.13 6.64 -34.62
CA GLN A 157 -3.35 6.03 -35.93
C GLN A 157 -2.27 6.59 -36.86
N VAL A 158 -1.08 6.02 -36.80
CA VAL A 158 -0.09 6.18 -37.86
C VAL A 158 -0.58 5.22 -38.94
N TYR A 159 -1.36 5.74 -39.88
CA TYR A 159 -1.57 5.02 -41.13
C TYR A 159 -0.18 4.75 -41.71
N PRO A 160 0.22 3.50 -41.96
CA PRO A 160 1.43 3.25 -42.71
C PRO A 160 1.28 3.98 -44.06
N PRO A 161 2.35 4.58 -44.61
CA PRO A 161 2.28 5.18 -45.92
C PRO A 161 1.72 4.14 -46.89
N ILE A 162 0.72 4.52 -47.67
CA ILE A 162 0.12 3.64 -48.68
C ILE A 162 1.27 3.11 -49.54
N PRO A 163 1.52 1.78 -49.56
CA PRO A 163 2.60 1.24 -50.36
C PRO A 163 2.34 1.62 -51.81
N ARG A 164 3.41 2.00 -52.53
CA ARG A 164 3.27 2.31 -53.96
C ARG A 164 2.64 1.08 -54.64
N PRO A 165 1.61 1.27 -55.48
CA PRO A 165 0.97 0.14 -56.14
C PRO A 165 2.01 -0.63 -56.94
N LEU A 166 2.10 -1.94 -56.69
CA LEU A 166 3.01 -2.83 -57.42
C LEU A 166 2.60 -2.97 -58.89
N ILE A 167 1.33 -2.68 -59.21
CA ILE A 167 0.76 -2.75 -60.55
C ILE A 167 -0.03 -1.46 -60.77
N LYS A 168 0.35 -0.69 -61.80
CA LYS A 168 -0.51 0.37 -62.33
C LYS A 168 -1.55 -0.29 -63.22
N ILE A 169 -2.79 -0.39 -62.74
CA ILE A 169 -3.91 -0.80 -63.59
C ILE A 169 -4.29 0.45 -64.39
N PRO A 170 -4.15 0.47 -65.72
CA PRO A 170 -4.73 1.54 -66.52
C PRO A 170 -6.24 1.50 -66.33
N HIS A 171 -6.82 2.61 -65.91
CA HIS A 171 -8.26 2.74 -65.77
C HIS A 171 -8.74 3.60 -66.93
N ASP A 172 -9.33 2.97 -67.93
CA ASP A 172 -10.01 3.65 -69.03
C ASP A 172 -11.44 3.96 -68.56
N TYR A 173 -11.59 4.97 -67.70
CA TYR A 173 -12.89 5.60 -67.51
C TYR A 173 -12.92 6.87 -68.37
N PRO A 174 -13.97 7.09 -69.19
CA PRO A 174 -14.08 8.26 -70.07
C PRO A 174 -14.08 9.59 -69.32
#